data_AF-A0A968T7A6-F1
#
_entry.id   AF-A0A968T7A6-F1
#
_cell.length_a   1.000
_cell.length_b   1.000
_cell.length_c   1.000
_cell.angle_alpha   90.00
_cell.angle_beta   90.00
_cell.angle_gamma   90.00
#
_symmetry.space_group_name_H-M   'P 1'
#
loop_
_entity.id
_entity.type
_entity.pdbx_description
1 polymer ?
#
loop_
_entity_poly.entity_id
_entity_poly.type
_entity_poly.pdbx_seq_one_letter_code
_entity_poly.pdbx_strand_id
1 'polypeptide(L)'
;MELTSNRKFGFGVFAENITTEGFPVYRMKPLDRLILGEMILEVTQIGKKCHGDRCNIFKETGDCVMPKEGIFCRVVQPGSLKTGDQLHYHPRQIKVTVITLSDRASKGIYEDKSGPYLEQLLTNYFNENGRPVLVTKIILPDDKEILYNKLKELIDSGTDIIFTTGGTGIGPRDITPDVVKTLIEKEIPGIMELIRYKYGSQNPNALLSRGIAGLAGSTLIYTLPGSPKAVKEYTDEIFKTLEHSFRMIYQIDSH
;
A
#
# COMPACT_ATOMS: atom_id res chain seq x y z
N MET A 1 -32.85 -0.03 0.88
CA MET A 1 -31.88 -0.73 1.77
C MET A 1 -32.58 -1.00 3.09
N GLU A 2 -32.79 -2.26 3.48
CA GLU A 2 -33.09 -2.58 4.88
C GLU A 2 -31.83 -2.27 5.66
N LEU A 3 -31.82 -1.07 6.23
CA LEU A 3 -30.84 -0.69 7.22
C LEU A 3 -30.97 -1.70 8.37
N THR A 4 -29.86 -2.01 9.03
CA THR A 4 -29.93 -2.80 10.28
C THR A 4 -30.74 -2.09 11.37
N SER A 5 -31.09 -0.82 11.16
CA SER A 5 -32.20 -0.13 11.81
C SER A 5 -33.50 -0.28 11.02
N ASN A 6 -34.61 -0.65 11.68
CA ASN A 6 -35.97 -0.80 11.11
C ASN A 6 -36.61 0.49 10.53
N ARG A 7 -35.83 1.51 10.14
CA ARG A 7 -36.30 2.82 9.70
C ARG A 7 -35.78 3.14 8.30
N LYS A 8 -36.68 3.57 7.40
CA LYS A 8 -36.30 4.12 6.08
C LYS A 8 -35.86 5.58 6.26
N PHE A 9 -34.60 5.91 5.97
CA PHE A 9 -34.16 7.30 5.89
C PHE A 9 -34.56 7.91 4.54
N GLY A 10 -35.07 9.15 4.56
CA GLY A 10 -35.31 9.92 3.34
C GLY A 10 -34.00 10.49 2.77
N PHE A 11 -33.98 10.80 1.48
CA PHE A 11 -32.84 11.49 0.87
C PHE A 11 -32.64 12.88 1.51
N GLY A 12 -31.39 13.24 1.82
CA GLY A 12 -31.05 14.58 2.34
C GLY A 12 -31.30 14.81 3.84
N VAL A 13 -31.60 13.77 4.62
CA VAL A 13 -31.79 13.88 6.09
C VAL A 13 -30.49 14.23 6.84
N PHE A 14 -29.35 14.09 6.19
CA PHE A 14 -28.04 14.50 6.71
C PHE A 14 -27.50 15.64 5.84
N ALA A 15 -27.46 16.86 6.38
CA ALA A 15 -27.19 18.09 5.63
C ALA A 15 -25.77 18.23 5.01
N GLU A 16 -24.92 17.19 5.09
CA GLU A 16 -23.56 17.17 4.52
C GLU A 16 -23.24 15.88 3.75
N ASN A 17 -24.20 14.95 3.59
CA ASN A 17 -23.93 13.59 3.10
C ASN A 17 -24.61 13.27 1.77
N ILE A 18 -23.84 12.70 0.83
CA ILE A 18 -24.36 12.05 -0.38
C ILE A 18 -24.94 10.69 0.05
N THR A 19 -26.21 10.44 -0.29
CA THR A 19 -26.83 9.13 -0.10
C THR A 19 -26.71 8.35 -1.40
N THR A 20 -26.16 7.13 -1.35
CA THR A 20 -25.99 6.26 -2.52
C THR A 20 -26.77 4.95 -2.34
N GLU A 21 -27.16 4.32 -3.45
CA GLU A 21 -27.69 2.96 -3.47
C GLU A 21 -26.97 2.10 -4.52
N GLY A 22 -27.17 0.78 -4.49
CA GLY A 22 -26.63 -0.15 -5.49
C GLY A 22 -25.24 -0.75 -5.18
N PHE A 23 -24.43 -0.11 -4.34
CA PHE A 23 -23.13 -0.66 -3.91
C PHE A 23 -22.90 -0.48 -2.40
N PRO A 24 -22.40 -1.50 -1.68
CA PRO A 24 -22.06 -1.38 -0.27
C PRO A 24 -20.77 -0.57 -0.08
N VAL A 25 -20.88 0.76 0.00
CA VAL A 25 -19.75 1.70 0.07
C VAL A 25 -18.78 1.43 1.24
N TYR A 26 -19.25 0.84 2.34
CA TYR A 26 -18.40 0.42 3.46
C TYR A 26 -17.41 -0.71 3.12
N ARG A 27 -17.55 -1.36 1.96
CA ARG A 27 -16.59 -2.36 1.45
C ARG A 27 -15.45 -1.75 0.64
N MET A 28 -15.53 -0.46 0.28
CA MET A 28 -14.44 0.27 -0.36
C MET A 28 -13.24 0.36 0.59
N LYS A 29 -12.06 0.63 0.05
CA LYS A 29 -10.82 0.84 0.79
C LYS A 29 -10.39 2.30 0.72
N PRO A 30 -9.65 2.80 1.72
CA PRO A 30 -8.98 4.08 1.57
C PRO A 30 -8.15 4.10 0.29
N LEU A 31 -8.22 5.25 -0.39
CA LEU A 31 -7.67 5.57 -1.70
C LEU A 31 -8.46 5.08 -2.92
N ASP A 32 -9.52 4.30 -2.73
CA ASP A 32 -10.46 4.02 -3.83
C ASP A 32 -11.19 5.28 -4.28
N ARG A 33 -11.71 5.28 -5.51
CA ARG A 33 -12.34 6.45 -6.11
C ARG A 33 -13.77 6.20 -6.54
N LEU A 34 -14.59 7.25 -6.42
CA LEU A 34 -15.91 7.37 -7.03
C LEU A 34 -15.82 8.48 -8.08
N ILE A 35 -16.21 8.17 -9.32
CA ILE A 35 -16.07 9.08 -10.47
C ILE A 35 -17.45 9.35 -11.09
N LEU A 36 -17.71 10.61 -11.43
CA LEU A 36 -18.85 11.05 -12.24
C LEU A 36 -18.42 12.20 -13.15
N GLY A 37 -18.37 11.96 -14.46
CA GLY A 37 -17.81 12.93 -15.41
C GLY A 37 -16.39 13.30 -15.01
N GLU A 38 -16.16 14.58 -14.74
CA GLU A 38 -14.86 15.09 -14.26
C GLU A 38 -14.72 15.07 -12.72
N MET A 39 -15.80 14.83 -11.98
CA MET A 39 -15.74 14.80 -10.52
C MET A 39 -15.06 13.52 -10.03
N ILE A 40 -14.10 13.67 -9.11
CA ILE A 40 -13.39 12.55 -8.49
C ILE A 40 -13.44 12.72 -6.98
N LEU A 41 -14.09 11.76 -6.31
CA LEU A 41 -14.08 11.61 -4.86
C LEU A 41 -13.17 10.44 -4.49
N GLU A 42 -12.23 10.64 -3.57
CA GLU A 42 -11.33 9.59 -3.12
C GLU A 42 -11.58 9.26 -1.66
N VAL A 43 -11.78 7.98 -1.36
CA VAL A 43 -12.07 7.48 -0.01
C VAL A 43 -10.87 7.75 0.88
N THR A 44 -11.12 8.42 1.99
CA THR A 44 -10.12 8.70 3.03
C THR A 44 -10.37 7.83 4.25
N GLN A 45 -11.62 7.57 4.61
CA GLN A 45 -11.95 6.87 5.84
C GLN A 45 -13.21 6.03 5.69
N ILE A 46 -13.25 4.89 6.38
CA ILE A 46 -14.44 4.03 6.51
C ILE A 46 -14.95 4.16 7.94
N GLY A 47 -16.15 4.72 8.08
CA GLY A 47 -16.82 4.97 9.34
C GLY A 47 -16.10 5.95 10.26
N LYS A 48 -16.82 6.51 11.24
CA LYS A 48 -16.24 7.28 12.36
C LYS A 48 -16.63 6.66 13.69
N LYS A 49 -15.75 6.75 14.69
CA LYS A 49 -16.10 6.43 16.08
C LYS A 49 -17.30 7.29 16.48
N CYS A 50 -18.36 6.67 16.96
CA CYS A 50 -19.54 7.39 17.43
C CYS A 50 -19.15 8.22 18.67
N HIS A 51 -19.53 9.50 18.72
CA HIS A 51 -19.39 10.34 19.92
C HIS A 51 -20.46 10.03 20.99
N GLY A 52 -21.16 8.89 20.86
CA GLY A 52 -22.22 8.44 21.76
C GLY A 52 -23.43 9.39 21.80
N ASP A 53 -23.98 9.51 23.00
CA ASP A 53 -25.14 10.28 23.45
C ASP A 53 -25.05 11.80 23.22
N ARG A 54 -23.95 12.32 22.65
CA ARG A 54 -23.87 13.70 22.17
C ARG A 54 -24.34 13.89 20.72
N CYS A 55 -24.52 12.81 19.97
CA CYS A 55 -25.05 12.86 18.60
C CYS A 55 -26.58 12.83 18.61
N ASN A 56 -27.24 13.83 18.01
CA ASN A 56 -28.71 13.87 17.91
C ASN A 56 -29.28 12.61 17.22
N ILE A 57 -28.55 12.02 16.26
CA ILE A 57 -28.95 10.78 15.61
C ILE A 57 -28.95 9.62 16.61
N PHE A 58 -27.87 9.43 17.40
CA PHE A 58 -27.83 8.37 18.42
C PHE A 58 -28.92 8.55 19.49
N LYS A 59 -29.20 9.80 19.88
CA LYS A 59 -30.30 10.14 20.80
C LYS A 59 -31.68 9.81 20.24
N GLU A 60 -31.89 9.96 18.94
CA GLU A 60 -33.18 9.71 18.29
C GLU A 60 -33.37 8.27 17.80
N THR A 61 -32.31 7.58 17.39
CA THR A 61 -32.40 6.25 16.75
C THR A 61 -31.81 5.13 17.59
N GLY A 62 -31.02 5.41 18.62
CA GLY A 62 -30.29 4.41 19.42
C GLY A 62 -29.19 3.66 18.66
N ASP A 63 -29.10 3.83 17.34
CA ASP A 63 -28.11 3.19 16.46
C ASP A 63 -27.66 4.18 15.37
N CYS A 64 -26.36 4.43 15.29
CA CYS A 64 -25.79 5.34 14.30
C CYS A 64 -25.30 4.53 13.10
N VAL A 65 -25.68 4.96 11.89
CA VAL A 65 -25.23 4.34 10.63
C VAL A 65 -23.78 4.71 10.32
N MET A 66 -23.31 5.88 10.78
CA MET A 66 -21.97 6.42 10.48
C MET A 66 -20.77 5.55 10.91
N PRO A 67 -20.78 4.84 12.05
CA PRO A 67 -19.69 3.93 12.42
C PRO A 67 -19.67 2.63 11.62
N LYS A 68 -20.79 2.26 10.97
CA LYS A 68 -20.99 0.94 10.36
C LYS A 68 -21.00 0.98 8.83
N GLU A 69 -21.56 2.04 8.23
CA GLU A 69 -21.87 2.04 6.79
C GLU A 69 -21.41 3.31 6.05
N GLY A 70 -21.00 4.36 6.76
CA GLY A 70 -20.54 5.61 6.14
C GLY A 70 -19.09 5.55 5.65
N ILE A 71 -18.79 6.29 4.59
CA ILE A 71 -17.40 6.57 4.15
C ILE A 71 -17.19 8.08 4.08
N PHE A 72 -15.94 8.50 4.23
CA PHE A 72 -15.53 9.89 4.03
C PHE A 72 -14.63 9.96 2.81
N CYS A 73 -14.89 10.94 1.96
CA CYS A 73 -14.10 11.18 0.77
C CYS A 73 -13.50 12.58 0.80
N ARG A 74 -12.30 12.72 0.24
CA ARG A 74 -11.78 14.03 -0.18
C ARG A 74 -12.15 14.28 -1.63
N VAL A 75 -12.40 15.55 -1.95
CA VAL A 75 -12.62 15.98 -3.33
C VAL A 75 -11.26 16.11 -4.00
N VAL A 76 -10.92 15.18 -4.89
CA VAL A 76 -9.70 15.24 -5.70
C VAL A 76 -9.91 16.19 -6.89
N GLN A 77 -11.08 16.09 -7.50
CA GLN A 77 -11.50 16.99 -8.57
C GLN A 77 -12.96 17.41 -8.34
N PRO A 78 -13.26 18.73 -8.27
CA PRO A 78 -14.60 19.21 -7.99
C PRO A 78 -15.56 18.96 -9.15
N GLY A 79 -16.85 18.94 -8.85
CA GLY A 79 -17.91 18.83 -9.83
C GLY A 79 -19.28 18.94 -9.17
N SER A 80 -20.33 18.70 -9.95
CA SER A 80 -21.73 18.79 -9.49
C SER A 80 -22.38 17.42 -9.46
N LEU A 81 -23.19 17.19 -8.44
CA LEU A 81 -24.00 15.99 -8.25
C LEU A 81 -25.47 16.37 -8.11
N LYS A 82 -26.35 15.57 -8.70
CA LYS A 82 -27.80 15.63 -8.49
C LYS A 82 -28.38 14.23 -8.24
N THR A 83 -29.60 14.20 -7.71
CA THR A 83 -30.33 12.94 -7.53
C THR A 83 -30.47 12.20 -8.86
N GLY A 84 -30.17 10.90 -8.85
CA GLY A 84 -30.22 10.03 -10.02
C GLY A 84 -28.89 9.88 -10.77
N ASP A 85 -27.86 10.66 -10.42
CA ASP A 85 -26.53 10.47 -10.99
C ASP A 85 -25.91 9.12 -10.57
N GLN A 86 -25.12 8.53 -11.45
CA GLN A 86 -24.44 7.24 -11.22
C GLN A 86 -22.95 7.46 -10.95
N LEU A 87 -22.51 7.18 -9.72
CA LEU A 87 -21.10 7.17 -9.36
C LEU A 87 -20.47 5.84 -9.77
N HIS A 88 -19.36 5.90 -10.51
CA HIS A 88 -18.60 4.72 -10.89
C HIS A 88 -17.53 4.43 -9.84
N TYR A 89 -17.53 3.21 -9.31
CA TYR A 89 -16.52 2.74 -8.37
C TYR A 89 -15.25 2.29 -9.09
N HIS A 90 -14.13 2.89 -8.72
CA HIS A 90 -12.80 2.56 -9.22
C HIS A 90 -11.89 2.20 -8.05
N PRO A 91 -11.64 0.91 -7.80
CA PRO A 91 -10.71 0.51 -6.75
C PRO A 91 -9.30 0.96 -7.10
N ARG A 92 -8.54 1.38 -6.09
CA ARG A 92 -7.13 1.72 -6.31
C ARG A 92 -6.30 0.46 -6.48
N GLN A 93 -5.72 0.31 -7.67
CA GLN A 93 -4.75 -0.75 -7.93
C GLN A 93 -3.36 -0.31 -7.45
N ILE A 94 -2.78 -1.07 -6.53
CA ILE A 94 -1.44 -0.85 -6.00
C ILE A 94 -0.41 -1.33 -7.03
N LYS A 95 0.52 -0.46 -7.44
CA LYS A 95 1.59 -0.79 -8.38
C LYS A 95 2.85 -1.19 -7.62
N VAL A 96 3.28 -2.43 -7.78
CA VAL A 96 4.48 -2.96 -7.14
C VAL A 96 5.48 -3.40 -8.19
N THR A 97 6.75 -3.01 -8.03
CA THR A 97 7.83 -3.52 -8.86
C THR A 97 8.80 -4.34 -8.02
N VAL A 98 9.13 -5.54 -8.48
CA VAL A 98 10.14 -6.44 -7.90
C VAL A 98 11.36 -6.44 -8.82
N ILE A 99 12.50 -6.03 -8.30
CA ILE A 99 13.78 -5.97 -9.02
C ILE A 99 14.73 -7.03 -8.44
N THR A 100 15.03 -8.05 -9.23
CA THR A 100 16.07 -9.02 -8.89
C THR A 100 17.41 -8.51 -9.40
N LEU A 101 18.38 -8.35 -8.50
CA LEU A 101 19.76 -7.98 -8.82
C LEU A 101 20.65 -9.20 -8.78
N SER A 102 21.13 -9.61 -9.96
CA SER A 102 22.03 -10.74 -10.13
C SER A 102 22.67 -10.73 -11.51
N ASP A 103 23.99 -10.60 -11.55
CA ASP A 103 24.80 -10.78 -12.77
C ASP A 103 24.54 -12.13 -13.47
N ARG A 104 24.21 -13.16 -12.70
CA ARG A 104 23.99 -14.51 -13.22
C ARG A 104 22.57 -14.71 -13.75
N ALA A 105 21.57 -14.18 -13.04
CA ALA A 105 20.17 -14.27 -13.48
C ALA A 105 19.92 -13.40 -14.72
N SER A 106 20.50 -12.19 -14.76
CA SER A 106 20.40 -11.30 -15.93
C SER A 106 21.01 -11.90 -17.19
N LYS A 107 22.04 -12.76 -17.05
CA LYS A 107 22.67 -13.49 -18.16
C LYS A 107 22.00 -14.84 -18.48
N GLY A 108 20.93 -15.22 -17.77
CA GLY A 108 20.26 -16.51 -17.94
C GLY A 108 21.08 -17.72 -17.46
N ILE A 109 22.13 -17.52 -16.66
CA ILE A 109 22.99 -18.60 -16.15
C ILE A 109 22.24 -19.40 -15.07
N TYR A 110 21.41 -18.73 -14.27
CA TYR A 110 20.50 -19.37 -13.32
C TYR A 110 19.13 -18.70 -13.36
N GLU A 111 18.10 -19.49 -13.07
CA GLU A 111 16.73 -19.02 -12.93
C GLU A 111 16.56 -18.19 -11.65
N ASP A 112 15.87 -17.05 -11.77
CA ASP A 112 15.45 -16.25 -10.61
C ASP A 112 14.34 -16.95 -9.85
N LYS A 113 14.63 -17.34 -8.60
CA LYS A 113 13.65 -17.94 -7.69
C LYS A 113 13.02 -16.93 -6.73
N SER A 114 13.73 -15.84 -6.44
CA SER A 114 13.33 -14.88 -5.40
C SER A 114 12.31 -13.89 -5.93
N GLY A 115 12.48 -13.40 -7.17
CA GLY A 115 11.51 -12.51 -7.81
C GLY A 115 10.11 -13.12 -7.95
N PRO A 116 9.95 -14.31 -8.58
CA PRO A 116 8.64 -14.98 -8.67
C PRO A 116 8.03 -15.30 -7.31
N TYR A 117 8.85 -15.70 -6.33
CA TYR A 117 8.34 -15.99 -4.99
C TYR A 117 7.84 -14.74 -4.27
N LEU A 118 8.53 -13.61 -4.42
CA LEU A 118 8.09 -12.33 -3.86
C LEU A 118 6.79 -11.84 -4.52
N GLU A 119 6.63 -11.99 -5.83
CA GLU A 119 5.38 -11.70 -6.53
C GLU A 119 4.21 -12.52 -5.98
N GLN A 120 4.42 -13.81 -5.71
CA GLN A 120 3.39 -14.67 -5.10
C GLN A 120 3.01 -14.15 -3.70
N LEU A 121 3.99 -13.82 -2.85
CA LEU A 121 3.74 -13.32 -1.50
C LEU A 121 2.98 -11.98 -1.52
N LEU A 122 3.35 -11.07 -2.41
CA LEU A 122 2.68 -9.78 -2.58
C LEU A 122 1.23 -9.96 -3.07
N THR A 123 1.04 -10.80 -4.09
CA THR A 123 -0.28 -11.09 -4.65
C THR A 123 -1.21 -11.67 -3.58
N ASN A 124 -0.72 -12.62 -2.80
CA ASN A 124 -1.50 -13.21 -1.69
C ASN A 124 -1.84 -12.15 -0.64
N TYR A 125 -0.85 -11.39 -0.17
CA TYR A 125 -1.06 -10.35 0.83
C TYR A 125 -2.13 -9.33 0.40
N PHE A 126 -2.03 -8.80 -0.82
CA PHE A 126 -2.96 -7.78 -1.29
C PHE A 126 -4.36 -8.35 -1.57
N ASN A 127 -4.46 -9.59 -2.06
CA ASN A 127 -5.73 -10.29 -2.23
C ASN A 127 -6.45 -10.51 -0.89
N GLU A 128 -5.72 -11.00 0.13
CA GLU A 128 -6.26 -11.19 1.49
C GLU A 128 -6.75 -9.87 2.11
N ASN A 129 -6.11 -8.75 1.77
CA ASN A 129 -6.50 -7.42 2.24
C ASN A 129 -7.58 -6.75 1.36
N GLY A 130 -8.02 -7.40 0.28
CA GLY A 130 -9.01 -6.89 -0.66
C GLY A 130 -8.55 -5.64 -1.42
N ARG A 131 -7.25 -5.57 -1.75
CA ARG A 131 -6.65 -4.50 -2.54
C ARG A 131 -6.16 -5.06 -3.88
N PRO A 132 -6.64 -4.56 -5.03
CA PRO A 132 -6.06 -4.95 -6.31
C PRO A 132 -4.59 -4.56 -6.39
N VAL A 133 -3.76 -5.44 -6.92
CA VAL A 133 -2.32 -5.21 -7.09
C VAL A 133 -1.91 -5.51 -8.52
N LEU A 134 -0.97 -4.73 -9.05
CA LEU A 134 -0.25 -4.99 -10.28
C LEU A 134 1.22 -5.18 -9.92
N VAL A 135 1.73 -6.40 -10.05
CA VAL A 135 3.14 -6.71 -9.80
C VAL A 135 3.90 -6.77 -11.12
N THR A 136 4.98 -6.01 -11.23
CA THR A 136 5.93 -6.05 -12.35
C THR A 136 7.26 -6.63 -11.86
N LYS A 137 7.82 -7.60 -12.59
CA LYS A 137 9.13 -8.19 -12.27
C LYS A 137 10.18 -7.73 -13.27
N ILE A 138 11.37 -7.38 -12.77
CA ILE A 138 12.51 -6.95 -13.56
C ILE A 138 13.75 -7.67 -13.04
N ILE A 139 14.61 -8.16 -13.93
CA ILE A 139 15.92 -8.70 -13.58
C ILE A 139 16.98 -7.75 -14.12
N LEU A 140 17.91 -7.32 -13.27
CA LEU A 140 19.01 -6.43 -13.61
C LEU A 140 20.36 -7.05 -13.22
N PRO A 141 21.45 -6.71 -13.91
CA PRO A 141 22.80 -7.02 -13.44
C PRO A 141 23.13 -6.21 -12.17
N ASP A 142 24.19 -6.60 -11.46
CA ASP A 142 24.67 -5.90 -10.27
C ASP A 142 25.44 -4.63 -10.69
N ASP A 143 24.73 -3.67 -11.28
CA ASP A 143 25.27 -2.44 -11.83
C ASP A 143 24.61 -1.20 -11.21
N LYS A 144 25.46 -0.28 -10.74
CA LYS A 144 25.03 0.91 -10.01
C LYS A 144 24.21 1.86 -10.87
N GLU A 145 24.64 2.15 -12.09
CA GLU A 145 23.99 3.14 -12.96
C GLU A 145 22.67 2.60 -13.49
N ILE A 146 22.66 1.32 -13.89
CA ILE A 146 21.43 0.65 -14.35
C ILE A 146 20.39 0.62 -13.25
N LEU A 147 20.77 0.22 -12.03
CA LEU A 147 19.85 0.20 -10.89
C LEU A 147 19.34 1.61 -10.55
N TYR A 148 20.22 2.61 -10.48
CA TYR A 148 19.85 3.99 -10.17
C TYR A 148 18.82 4.53 -11.18
N ASN A 149 19.11 4.41 -12.47
CA ASN A 149 18.23 4.90 -13.53
C ASN A 149 16.88 4.20 -13.51
N LYS A 150 16.86 2.88 -13.30
CA LYS A 150 15.59 2.12 -13.23
C LYS A 150 14.77 2.51 -12.00
N LEU A 151 15.40 2.65 -10.83
CA LEU A 151 14.70 3.11 -9.63
C LEU A 151 14.11 4.51 -9.84
N LYS A 152 14.88 5.43 -10.43
CA LYS A 152 14.43 6.79 -10.70
C LYS A 152 13.23 6.83 -11.65
N GLU A 153 13.29 6.08 -12.75
CA GLU A 153 12.17 5.90 -13.68
C GLU A 153 10.91 5.37 -12.97
N LEU A 154 11.05 4.36 -12.12
CA LEU A 154 9.91 3.76 -11.42
C LEU A 154 9.28 4.72 -10.41
N ILE A 155 10.09 5.49 -9.69
CA ILE A 155 9.64 6.54 -8.77
C ILE A 155 8.86 7.61 -9.56
N ASP A 156 9.45 8.12 -10.65
CA ASP A 156 8.85 9.19 -11.46
C ASP A 156 7.56 8.71 -12.17
N SER A 157 7.45 7.41 -12.48
CA SER A 157 6.24 6.80 -13.04
C SER A 157 5.08 6.58 -12.03
N GLY A 158 5.31 6.87 -10.74
CA GLY A 158 4.32 6.68 -9.69
C GLY A 158 4.11 5.22 -9.29
N THR A 159 5.17 4.40 -9.28
CA THR A 159 5.15 3.08 -8.62
C THR A 159 4.89 3.27 -7.12
N ASP A 160 3.95 2.52 -6.52
CA ASP A 160 3.65 2.66 -5.10
C ASP A 160 4.72 2.00 -4.22
N ILE A 161 5.19 0.80 -4.61
CA ILE A 161 6.19 0.05 -3.84
C ILE A 161 7.23 -0.58 -4.78
N ILE A 162 8.50 -0.46 -4.40
CA ILE A 162 9.61 -1.14 -5.05
C ILE A 162 10.25 -2.09 -4.04
N PHE A 163 10.35 -3.36 -4.41
CA PHE A 163 11.18 -4.32 -3.72
C PHE A 163 12.40 -4.64 -4.57
N THR A 164 13.58 -4.69 -3.97
CA THR A 164 14.73 -5.32 -4.59
C THR A 164 15.06 -6.63 -3.88
N THR A 165 15.64 -7.59 -4.59
CA THR A 165 16.21 -8.81 -4.00
C THR A 165 17.61 -9.05 -4.57
N GLY A 166 18.60 -9.14 -3.67
CA GLY A 166 20.01 -9.26 -4.04
C GLY A 166 20.83 -7.98 -3.82
N GLY A 167 22.15 -8.15 -3.80
CA GLY A 167 23.12 -7.05 -3.68
C GLY A 167 23.14 -6.32 -2.33
N THR A 168 22.67 -6.96 -1.24
CA THR A 168 22.56 -6.34 0.11
C THR A 168 23.62 -6.82 1.11
N GLY A 169 24.56 -7.67 0.69
CA GLY A 169 25.65 -8.15 1.54
C GLY A 169 26.78 -7.13 1.73
N ILE A 170 27.95 -7.65 2.10
CA ILE A 170 29.21 -6.89 2.29
C ILE A 170 30.23 -7.14 1.17
N GLY A 171 29.86 -7.89 0.14
CA GLY A 171 30.71 -8.16 -1.00
C GLY A 171 30.92 -6.92 -1.88
N PRO A 172 31.98 -6.88 -2.70
CA PRO A 172 32.31 -5.71 -3.52
C PRO A 172 31.27 -5.39 -4.61
N ARG A 173 30.38 -6.34 -4.92
CA ARG A 173 29.28 -6.18 -5.88
C ARG A 173 27.93 -5.91 -5.20
N ASP A 174 27.87 -6.01 -3.88
CA ASP A 174 26.66 -5.71 -3.12
C ASP A 174 26.46 -4.20 -3.04
N ILE A 175 25.76 -3.61 -4.01
CA ILE A 175 25.62 -2.15 -4.18
C ILE A 175 24.19 -1.64 -3.92
N THR A 176 23.23 -2.54 -3.71
CA THR A 176 21.80 -2.22 -3.71
C THR A 176 21.41 -1.18 -2.64
N PRO A 177 21.81 -1.33 -1.36
CA PRO A 177 21.47 -0.35 -0.34
C PRO A 177 22.12 1.01 -0.60
N ASP A 178 23.34 1.03 -1.15
CA ASP A 178 24.07 2.27 -1.40
C ASP A 178 23.40 3.09 -2.50
N VAL A 179 22.89 2.43 -3.55
CA VAL A 179 22.12 3.11 -4.60
C VAL A 179 20.79 3.60 -4.07
N VAL A 180 20.02 2.75 -3.40
CA VAL A 180 18.70 3.14 -2.85
C VAL A 180 18.83 4.30 -1.87
N LYS A 181 19.90 4.32 -1.05
CA LYS A 181 20.15 5.39 -0.08
C LYS A 181 20.31 6.77 -0.72
N THR A 182 20.76 6.85 -1.98
CA THR A 182 20.87 8.13 -2.70
C THR A 182 19.53 8.67 -3.21
N LEU A 183 18.50 7.82 -3.26
CA LEU A 183 17.19 8.16 -3.84
C LEU A 183 16.10 8.38 -2.80
N ILE A 184 16.23 7.77 -1.61
CA ILE A 184 15.25 7.94 -0.54
C ILE A 184 15.41 9.29 0.16
N GLU A 185 14.28 9.92 0.46
CA GLU A 185 14.21 11.15 1.26
C GLU A 185 14.10 10.86 2.75
N LYS A 186 13.48 9.72 3.10
CA LYS A 186 13.23 9.31 4.49
C LYS A 186 13.57 7.83 4.64
N GLU A 187 14.62 7.54 5.41
CA GLU A 187 14.97 6.18 5.80
C GLU A 187 14.02 5.71 6.92
N ILE A 188 13.62 4.43 6.88
CA ILE A 188 12.74 3.77 7.86
C ILE A 188 13.54 2.64 8.53
N PRO A 189 14.51 2.96 9.39
CA PRO A 189 15.48 1.98 9.89
C PRO A 189 14.81 0.87 10.72
N GLY A 190 13.77 1.20 11.50
CA GLY A 190 13.13 0.30 12.45
C GLY A 190 12.62 -1.02 11.85
N ILE A 191 12.21 -1.02 10.58
CA ILE A 191 11.77 -2.25 9.88
C ILE A 191 12.96 -3.21 9.72
N MET A 192 14.08 -2.70 9.22
CA MET A 192 15.26 -3.53 8.93
C MET A 192 16.01 -3.90 10.21
N GLU A 193 15.99 -3.04 11.23
CA GLU A 193 16.49 -3.35 12.58
C GLU A 193 15.72 -4.49 13.23
N LEU A 194 14.38 -4.45 13.19
CA LEU A 194 13.54 -5.52 13.72
C LEU A 194 13.85 -6.86 13.04
N ILE A 195 13.93 -6.86 11.70
CA ILE A 195 14.24 -8.06 10.91
C ILE A 195 15.61 -8.62 11.32
N ARG A 196 16.65 -7.78 11.35
CA ARG A 196 18.00 -8.21 11.75
C ARG A 196 18.03 -8.73 13.17
N TYR A 197 17.37 -8.06 14.11
CA TYR A 197 17.29 -8.51 15.51
C TYR A 197 16.60 -9.88 15.61
N LYS A 198 15.43 -10.01 14.99
CA LYS A 198 14.61 -11.22 15.06
C LYS A 198 15.32 -12.43 14.45
N TYR A 199 15.78 -12.32 13.20
CA TYR A 199 16.37 -13.44 12.48
C TYR A 199 17.86 -13.63 12.78
N GLY A 200 18.57 -12.57 13.17
CA GLY A 200 19.97 -12.62 13.59
C GLY A 200 20.21 -13.47 14.85
N SER A 201 19.22 -13.54 15.74
CA SER A 201 19.28 -14.41 16.93
C SER A 201 19.37 -15.90 16.58
N GLN A 202 18.78 -16.33 15.46
CA GLN A 202 18.78 -17.71 14.98
C GLN A 202 19.85 -17.96 13.93
N ASN A 203 20.13 -16.96 13.10
CA ASN A 203 21.12 -16.99 12.03
C ASN A 203 21.97 -15.72 12.08
N PRO A 204 23.14 -15.75 12.74
CA PRO A 204 24.02 -14.59 12.87
C PRO A 204 24.39 -13.91 11.54
N ASN A 205 24.40 -14.66 10.42
CA ASN A 205 24.68 -14.11 9.10
C ASN A 205 23.64 -13.08 8.64
N ALA A 206 22.40 -13.13 9.16
CA ALA A 206 21.38 -12.13 8.87
C ALA A 206 21.77 -10.72 9.33
N LEU A 207 22.65 -10.60 10.33
CA LEU A 207 23.16 -9.33 10.83
C LEU A 207 24.08 -8.62 9.83
N LEU A 208 24.67 -9.34 8.87
CA LEU A 208 25.53 -8.77 7.83
C LEU A 208 24.75 -8.10 6.70
N SER A 209 23.43 -8.29 6.64
CA SER A 209 22.58 -7.65 5.64
C SER A 209 22.56 -6.14 5.86
N ARG A 210 22.98 -5.41 4.82
CA ARG A 210 22.93 -3.94 4.77
C ARG A 210 21.58 -3.43 4.24
N GLY A 211 20.56 -4.29 4.20
CA GLY A 211 19.25 -3.91 3.68
C GLY A 211 18.64 -2.69 4.38
N ILE A 212 18.04 -1.80 3.59
CA ILE A 212 17.36 -0.58 4.02
C ILE A 212 15.90 -0.57 3.55
N ALA A 213 15.09 0.18 4.28
CA ALA A 213 13.73 0.56 3.90
C ALA A 213 13.65 2.07 3.87
N GLY A 214 12.90 2.65 2.93
CA GLY A 214 12.76 4.10 2.85
C GLY A 214 11.64 4.55 1.94
N LEU A 215 11.46 5.87 1.89
CA LEU A 215 10.46 6.55 1.09
C LEU A 215 11.15 7.53 0.14
N ALA A 216 10.80 7.49 -1.14
CA ALA A 216 11.16 8.48 -2.16
C ALA A 216 9.86 9.05 -2.75
N GLY A 217 9.56 10.33 -2.51
CA GLY A 217 8.22 10.89 -2.76
C GLY A 217 7.12 10.09 -2.05
N SER A 218 6.26 9.43 -2.83
CA SER A 218 5.20 8.53 -2.34
C SER A 218 5.52 7.04 -2.53
N THR A 219 6.72 6.71 -3.01
CA THR A 219 7.15 5.33 -3.31
C THR A 219 7.91 4.72 -2.15
N LEU A 220 7.40 3.61 -1.60
CA LEU A 220 8.12 2.81 -0.61
C LEU A 220 9.17 1.94 -1.30
N ILE A 221 10.38 1.88 -0.75
CA ILE A 221 11.47 1.05 -1.28
C ILE A 221 11.99 0.13 -0.17
N TYR A 222 12.08 -1.17 -0.46
CA TYR A 222 12.62 -2.18 0.45
C TYR A 222 13.70 -3.00 -0.26
N THR A 223 14.89 -3.11 0.34
CA THR A 223 15.96 -3.94 -0.21
C THR A 223 16.11 -5.24 0.56
N LEU A 224 15.84 -6.37 -0.10
CA LEU A 224 15.83 -7.70 0.51
C LEU A 224 17.07 -8.51 0.08
N PRO A 225 17.50 -9.50 0.90
CA PRO A 225 18.52 -10.45 0.48
C PRO A 225 18.08 -11.30 -0.72
N GLY A 226 19.03 -11.96 -1.37
CA GLY A 226 18.82 -12.70 -2.61
C GLY A 226 18.20 -14.09 -2.46
N SER A 227 18.03 -14.64 -1.24
CA SER A 227 17.52 -16.00 -1.05
C SER A 227 16.00 -16.03 -0.81
N PRO A 228 15.24 -17.00 -1.36
CA PRO A 228 13.79 -17.08 -1.15
C PRO A 228 13.40 -17.17 0.33
N LYS A 229 14.20 -17.87 1.14
CA LYS A 229 14.01 -17.95 2.60
C LYS A 229 14.06 -16.56 3.24
N ALA A 230 15.11 -15.79 2.95
CA ALA A 230 15.24 -14.45 3.52
C ALA A 230 14.17 -13.49 2.98
N VAL A 231 13.76 -13.65 1.71
CA VAL A 231 12.63 -12.90 1.16
C VAL A 231 11.38 -13.10 2.00
N LYS A 232 11.01 -14.36 2.31
CA LYS A 232 9.86 -14.67 3.18
C LYS A 232 9.99 -14.01 4.55
N GLU A 233 11.12 -14.20 5.20
CA GLU A 233 11.41 -13.65 6.53
C GLU A 233 11.27 -12.12 6.57
N TYR A 234 11.78 -11.43 5.56
CA TYR A 234 11.68 -9.98 5.47
C TYR A 234 10.25 -9.52 5.20
N THR A 235 9.56 -10.16 4.25
CA THR A 235 8.16 -9.80 3.93
C THR A 235 7.22 -10.02 5.10
N ASP A 236 7.44 -11.03 5.94
CA ASP A 236 6.60 -11.30 7.11
C ASP A 236 6.59 -10.13 8.09
N GLU A 237 7.68 -9.39 8.20
CA GLU A 237 7.75 -8.21 9.06
C GLU A 237 7.33 -6.94 8.32
N ILE A 238 7.70 -6.78 7.04
CA ILE A 238 7.32 -5.61 6.23
C ILE A 238 5.79 -5.50 6.10
N PHE A 239 5.12 -6.61 5.78
CA PHE A 239 3.67 -6.65 5.52
C PHE A 239 2.81 -6.22 6.71
N LYS A 240 3.32 -6.35 7.94
CA LYS A 240 2.63 -5.89 9.16
C LYS A 240 2.46 -4.37 9.22
N THR A 241 3.33 -3.64 8.53
CA THR A 241 3.36 -2.17 8.57
C THR A 241 2.81 -1.52 7.31
N LEU A 242 2.64 -2.29 6.22
CA LEU A 242 2.43 -1.75 4.87
C LEU A 242 1.13 -0.92 4.74
N GLU A 243 0.02 -1.40 5.30
CA GLU A 243 -1.25 -0.66 5.30
C GLU A 243 -1.16 0.66 6.08
N HIS A 244 -0.44 0.68 7.21
CA HIS A 244 -0.23 1.90 7.98
C HIS A 244 0.67 2.88 7.21
N SER A 245 1.72 2.40 6.55
CA SER A 245 2.58 3.21 5.70
C SER A 245 1.78 3.94 4.62
N PHE A 246 0.84 3.26 3.95
CA PHE A 246 -0.04 3.90 2.97
C PHE A 246 -0.87 5.03 3.60
N ARG A 247 -1.44 4.80 4.79
CA ARG A 247 -2.22 5.83 5.47
C ARG A 247 -1.37 7.05 5.80
N MET A 248 -0.15 6.86 6.30
CA MET A 248 0.77 7.96 6.60
C MET A 248 1.15 8.75 5.34
N ILE A 249 1.53 8.06 4.25
CA ILE A 249 1.95 8.68 2.99
C ILE A 249 0.83 9.57 2.43
N TYR A 250 -0.41 9.09 2.47
CA TYR A 250 -1.57 9.79 1.91
C TYR A 250 -2.35 10.64 2.91
N GLN A 251 -1.82 10.80 4.13
CA GLN A 251 -2.42 11.60 5.22
C GLN A 251 -3.87 11.18 5.52
N ILE A 252 -4.09 9.87 5.58
CA ILE A 252 -5.37 9.28 5.97
C ILE A 252 -5.38 9.14 7.49
N ASP A 253 -6.28 9.90 8.14
CA ASP A 253 -6.49 9.80 9.58
C ASP A 253 -7.03 8.42 9.97
N SER A 254 -6.45 7.86 11.04
CA SER A 254 -6.85 6.56 11.60
C SER A 254 -7.24 6.63 13.07
N HIS A 255 -7.37 7.83 13.64
CA HIS A 255 -7.60 8.07 15.06
C HIS A 255 -9.04 8.50 15.39
#